data_AF-A0A2C9KDB6-F1
#
_entry.id   AF-A0A2C9KDB6-F1
#
_cell.length_a   1.000
_cell.length_b   1.000
_cell.length_c   1.000
_cell.angle_alpha   90.00
_cell.angle_beta   90.00
_cell.angle_gamma   90.00
#
_symmetry.space_group_name_H-M   'P 1'
#
loop_
_entity.id
_entity.type
_entity.pdbx_description
1 polymer ?
#
loop_
_entity_poly.entity_id
_entity_poly.type
_entity_poly.pdbx_seq_one_letter_code
_entity_poly.pdbx_strand_id
1 'polypeptide(L)'
;MIASMLDNPNEPVSDLSYFDSLQAVMEKSKDLGDAMTGISNHAKKQDMDEFCSSVRNFANSVCGLTEASVQAAYLVGISDPASEPGRPGVVDQTQFARANQAIQMACQNLTNPASSQQQVLSAATVVAKHTSSLCNSCRLASSKTANPVAKRHFVQSAKDVANSTASLVKAIDEVN
;
A
#
# COMPACT_ATOMS: atom_id res chain seq x y z
N MET A 1 -3.32 -12.94 -7.61
CA MET A 1 -3.13 -12.06 -6.44
C MET A 1 -4.41 -11.85 -5.66
N ILE A 2 -5.56 -11.65 -6.31
CA ILE A 2 -6.82 -11.39 -5.61
C ILE A 2 -7.52 -12.70 -5.17
N ALA A 3 -7.42 -13.75 -5.98
CA ALA A 3 -7.92 -15.08 -5.61
C ALA A 3 -7.31 -15.61 -4.31
N SER A 4 -6.01 -15.36 -4.06
CA SER A 4 -5.34 -15.77 -2.83
C SER A 4 -5.84 -15.04 -1.57
N MET A 5 -6.58 -13.93 -1.72
CA MET A 5 -7.22 -13.24 -0.58
C MET A 5 -8.52 -13.94 -0.16
N LEU A 6 -9.11 -14.75 -1.04
CA LEU A 6 -10.33 -15.53 -0.76
C LEU A 6 -10.05 -16.87 -0.08
N ASP A 7 -8.82 -17.39 -0.20
CA ASP A 7 -8.47 -18.70 0.36
C ASP A 7 -8.55 -18.73 1.89
N ASN A 8 -8.22 -17.61 2.56
CA ASN A 8 -8.22 -17.54 4.01
C ASN A 8 -8.39 -16.08 4.51
N PRO A 9 -9.63 -15.57 4.60
CA PRO A 9 -9.93 -14.19 4.97
C PRO A 9 -9.80 -13.96 6.48
N ASN A 10 -8.58 -14.12 7.00
CA ASN A 10 -8.30 -14.07 8.45
C ASN A 10 -7.82 -12.68 8.92
N GLU A 11 -7.61 -11.76 7.98
CA GLU A 11 -7.19 -10.39 8.26
C GLU A 11 -8.17 -9.42 7.58
N PRO A 12 -8.47 -8.27 8.21
CA PRO A 12 -9.28 -7.24 7.58
C PRO A 12 -8.53 -6.66 6.38
N VAL A 13 -9.22 -6.59 5.24
CA VAL A 13 -8.67 -6.04 3.99
C VAL A 13 -8.93 -4.54 3.89
N SER A 14 -9.97 -4.05 4.56
CA SER A 14 -10.32 -2.63 4.59
C SER A 14 -10.88 -2.22 5.95
N ASP A 15 -11.09 -0.92 6.12
CA ASP A 15 -11.74 -0.35 7.31
C ASP A 15 -13.28 -0.22 7.11
N LEU A 16 -13.85 -0.84 6.08
CA LEU A 16 -15.29 -0.79 5.79
C LEU A 16 -16.10 -1.61 6.82
N SER A 17 -17.29 -1.11 7.17
CA SER A 17 -18.27 -1.88 7.93
C SER A 17 -18.92 -2.96 7.07
N TYR A 18 -19.68 -3.87 7.68
CA TYR A 18 -20.38 -4.93 6.95
C TYR A 18 -21.38 -4.36 5.93
N PHE A 19 -22.16 -3.35 6.33
CA PHE A 19 -23.14 -2.71 5.45
C PHE A 19 -22.48 -1.89 4.35
N ASP A 20 -21.38 -1.20 4.64
CA ASP A 20 -20.61 -0.47 3.61
C ASP A 20 -19.98 -1.45 2.61
N SER A 21 -19.50 -2.60 3.08
CA SER A 21 -18.98 -3.67 2.22
C SER A 21 -20.07 -4.23 1.31
N LEU A 22 -21.29 -4.43 1.84
CA LEU A 22 -22.43 -4.86 1.03
C LEU A 22 -22.81 -3.82 -0.03
N GLN A 23 -22.81 -2.53 0.32
CA GLN A 23 -23.05 -1.46 -0.64
C GLN A 23 -21.98 -1.42 -1.73
N ALA A 24 -20.71 -1.52 -1.35
CA ALA A 24 -19.59 -1.57 -2.29
C ALA A 24 -19.71 -2.77 -3.24
N VAL A 25 -20.13 -3.94 -2.75
CA VAL A 25 -20.43 -5.13 -3.58
C VAL A 25 -21.53 -4.82 -4.59
N MET A 26 -22.63 -4.18 -4.18
CA MET A 26 -23.72 -3.82 -5.08
C MET A 26 -23.28 -2.84 -6.17
N GLU A 27 -22.56 -1.78 -5.81
CA GLU A 27 -22.04 -0.78 -6.75
C GLU A 27 -21.05 -1.40 -7.74
N LYS A 28 -20.08 -2.18 -7.24
CA LYS A 28 -19.06 -2.83 -8.10
C LYS A 28 -19.66 -3.92 -8.99
N SER A 29 -20.69 -4.62 -8.54
CA SER A 29 -21.43 -5.59 -9.35
C SER A 29 -22.17 -4.92 -10.52
N LYS A 30 -22.76 -3.74 -10.27
CA LYS A 30 -23.36 -2.92 -11.33
C LYS A 30 -22.30 -2.45 -12.34
N ASP A 31 -21.22 -1.85 -11.85
CA ASP A 31 -20.11 -1.38 -12.69
C ASP A 31 -19.53 -2.52 -13.54
N LEU A 32 -19.45 -3.73 -12.97
CA LEU A 32 -18.98 -4.93 -13.65
C LEU A 32 -19.91 -5.34 -14.80
N GLY A 33 -21.23 -5.34 -14.56
CA GLY A 33 -22.23 -5.66 -15.59
C GLY A 33 -22.22 -4.67 -16.75
N ASP A 34 -22.08 -3.38 -16.46
CA ASP A 34 -21.95 -2.33 -17.46
C ASP A 34 -20.65 -2.50 -18.26
N ALA A 35 -19.53 -2.79 -17.60
CA ALA A 35 -18.25 -3.05 -18.25
C ALA A 35 -18.28 -4.30 -19.16
N MET A 36 -18.91 -5.40 -18.73
CA MET A 36 -19.07 -6.61 -19.56
C MET A 36 -19.89 -6.34 -20.83
N THR A 37 -20.94 -5.54 -20.69
CA THR A 37 -21.76 -5.10 -21.82
C THR A 37 -20.96 -4.20 -22.76
N GLY A 38 -20.19 -3.26 -22.21
CA GLY A 38 -19.25 -2.40 -22.94
C GLY A 38 -18.24 -3.21 -23.76
N ILE A 39 -17.53 -4.15 -23.12
CA ILE A 39 -16.56 -5.04 -23.77
C ILE A 39 -17.18 -5.73 -24.99
N SER A 40 -18.36 -6.33 -24.83
CA SER A 40 -19.04 -7.06 -25.91
C SER A 40 -19.46 -6.15 -27.06
N ASN A 41 -19.93 -4.93 -26.75
CA ASN A 41 -20.40 -3.98 -27.75
C ASN A 41 -19.26 -3.29 -28.51
N HIS A 42 -18.22 -2.85 -27.80
CA HIS A 42 -17.06 -2.19 -28.42
C HIS A 42 -16.24 -3.18 -29.26
N ALA A 43 -16.13 -4.45 -28.83
CA ALA A 43 -15.51 -5.50 -29.63
C ALA A 43 -16.24 -5.71 -30.98
N LYS A 44 -17.58 -5.74 -30.98
CA LYS A 44 -18.37 -5.86 -32.22
C LYS A 44 -18.22 -4.67 -33.16
N LYS A 45 -18.05 -3.46 -32.60
CA LYS A 45 -17.85 -2.22 -33.36
C LYS A 45 -16.40 -2.00 -33.81
N GLN A 46 -15.48 -2.89 -33.40
CA GLN A 46 -14.03 -2.74 -33.60
C GLN A 46 -13.46 -1.42 -33.02
N ASP A 47 -14.10 -0.89 -31.98
CA ASP A 47 -13.65 0.30 -31.26
C ASP A 47 -12.68 -0.10 -30.16
N MET A 48 -11.38 -0.08 -30.48
CA MET A 48 -10.33 -0.61 -29.62
C MET A 48 -10.06 0.25 -28.37
N ASP A 49 -10.26 1.56 -28.46
CA ASP A 49 -10.00 2.48 -27.35
C ASP A 49 -11.04 2.29 -26.24
N GLU A 50 -12.32 2.27 -26.60
CA GLU A 50 -13.41 2.05 -25.64
C GLU A 50 -13.47 0.60 -25.15
N PHE A 51 -13.06 -0.37 -25.99
CA PHE A 51 -12.87 -1.74 -25.54
C PHE A 51 -11.82 -1.81 -24.43
N CYS A 52 -10.65 -1.19 -24.62
CA CYS A 52 -9.60 -1.15 -23.60
C CYS A 52 -10.07 -0.45 -22.31
N SER A 53 -10.82 0.64 -22.44
CA SER A 53 -11.43 1.34 -21.30
C SER A 53 -12.39 0.41 -20.53
N SER A 54 -13.27 -0.28 -21.23
CA SER A 54 -14.23 -1.23 -20.65
C SER A 54 -13.53 -2.40 -19.96
N VAL A 55 -12.44 -2.92 -20.52
CA VAL A 55 -11.62 -3.99 -19.89
C VAL A 55 -10.94 -3.49 -18.61
N ARG A 56 -10.41 -2.26 -18.59
CA ARG A 56 -9.84 -1.68 -17.35
C ARG A 56 -10.91 -1.50 -16.27
N ASN A 57 -12.08 -1.02 -16.64
CA ASN A 57 -13.21 -0.88 -15.72
C ASN A 57 -13.65 -2.24 -15.18
N PHE A 58 -13.75 -3.26 -16.04
CA PHE A 58 -14.02 -4.63 -15.64
C PHE A 58 -13.00 -5.12 -14.60
N ALA A 59 -11.70 -4.97 -14.88
CA ALA A 59 -10.66 -5.40 -13.95
C ALA A 59 -10.76 -4.68 -12.60
N ASN A 60 -10.91 -3.35 -12.60
CA ASN A 60 -11.07 -2.56 -11.37
C ASN A 60 -12.31 -2.96 -10.57
N SER A 61 -13.44 -3.21 -11.24
CA SER A 61 -14.68 -3.65 -10.60
C SER A 61 -14.54 -5.04 -9.99
N VAL A 62 -13.88 -5.99 -10.67
CA VAL A 62 -13.58 -7.32 -10.09
C VAL A 62 -12.70 -7.20 -8.86
N CYS A 63 -11.66 -6.36 -8.90
CA CYS A 63 -10.80 -6.12 -7.75
C CYS A 63 -11.59 -5.60 -6.55
N GLY A 64 -12.33 -4.49 -6.75
CA GLY A 64 -13.11 -3.87 -5.67
C GLY A 64 -14.24 -4.77 -5.15
N LEU A 65 -14.89 -5.52 -6.04
CA LEU A 65 -15.90 -6.52 -5.66
C LEU A 65 -15.30 -7.59 -4.76
N THR A 66 -14.10 -8.08 -5.09
CA THR A 66 -13.44 -9.12 -4.30
C THR A 66 -12.97 -8.58 -2.95
N GLU A 67 -12.38 -7.39 -2.91
CA GLU A 67 -11.95 -6.74 -1.67
C GLU A 67 -13.12 -6.54 -0.69
N ALA A 68 -14.25 -6.01 -1.18
CA ALA A 68 -15.45 -5.83 -0.39
C ALA A 68 -16.06 -7.17 0.08
N SER A 69 -16.03 -8.20 -0.78
CA SER A 69 -16.51 -9.55 -0.43
C SER A 69 -15.64 -10.20 0.64
N VAL A 70 -14.31 -10.09 0.53
CA VAL A 70 -13.37 -10.62 1.53
C VAL A 70 -13.55 -9.91 2.87
N GLN A 71 -13.72 -8.58 2.86
CA GLN A 71 -14.01 -7.81 4.08
C GLN A 71 -15.31 -8.28 4.74
N ALA A 72 -16.39 -8.44 3.96
CA ALA A 72 -17.66 -8.93 4.48
C ALA A 72 -17.53 -10.34 5.06
N ALA A 73 -16.80 -11.24 4.38
CA ALA A 73 -16.54 -12.59 4.86
C ALA A 73 -15.73 -12.60 6.17
N TYR A 74 -14.70 -11.76 6.28
CA TYR A 74 -13.93 -11.58 7.51
C TYR A 74 -14.82 -11.12 8.66
N LEU A 75 -15.65 -10.09 8.43
CA LEU A 75 -16.56 -9.55 9.44
C LEU A 75 -17.60 -10.58 9.91
N VAL A 76 -18.08 -11.44 9.01
CA VAL A 76 -18.95 -12.57 9.36
C VAL A 76 -18.17 -13.62 10.17
N GLY A 77 -16.94 -13.94 9.79
CA GLY A 77 -16.10 -14.92 10.51
C GLY A 77 -15.81 -14.52 11.96
N ILE A 78 -15.48 -13.24 12.20
CA ILE A 78 -15.23 -12.71 13.56
C ILE A 78 -16.52 -12.45 14.36
N SER A 79 -17.70 -12.57 13.75
CA SER A 79 -18.98 -12.43 14.45
C SER A 79 -19.34 -13.69 15.25
N ASP A 80 -18.68 -14.82 14.98
CA ASP A 80 -18.84 -16.03 15.77
C ASP A 80 -18.21 -15.86 17.17
N PRO A 81 -18.91 -16.19 18.27
CA PRO A 81 -18.40 -16.02 19.63
C PRO A 81 -17.14 -16.84 19.97
N ALA A 82 -16.83 -17.90 19.21
CA ALA A 82 -15.62 -18.69 19.37
C ALA A 82 -14.44 -18.13 18.54
N SER A 83 -14.67 -17.13 17.70
CA SER A 83 -13.66 -16.48 16.87
C SER A 83 -13.00 -15.32 17.60
N GLU A 84 -11.70 -15.14 17.36
CA GLU A 84 -10.93 -13.99 17.83
C GLU A 84 -10.57 -13.09 16.64
N PRO A 85 -10.83 -11.76 16.70
CA PRO A 85 -10.51 -10.87 15.60
C PRO A 85 -9.02 -10.86 15.26
N GLY A 86 -8.72 -10.97 13.97
CA GLY A 86 -7.38 -10.73 13.43
C GLY A 86 -6.96 -9.29 13.74
N ARG A 87 -5.74 -9.10 14.25
CA ARG A 87 -5.18 -7.77 14.49
C ARG A 87 -4.43 -7.33 13.25
N PRO A 88 -4.88 -6.31 12.50
CA PRO A 88 -4.11 -5.80 11.38
C PRO A 88 -2.72 -5.42 11.86
N GLY A 89 -1.70 -5.86 11.11
CA GLY A 89 -0.33 -5.50 11.38
C GLY A 89 -0.19 -3.99 11.53
N VAL A 90 0.51 -3.53 12.57
CA VAL A 90 0.68 -2.09 12.85
C VAL A 90 1.45 -1.39 11.71
N VAL A 91 2.17 -2.16 10.91
CA VAL A 91 2.97 -1.75 9.75
C VAL A 91 2.92 -2.81 8.66
N ASP A 92 2.92 -2.38 7.39
CA ASP A 92 3.16 -3.25 6.24
C ASP A 92 4.66 -3.63 6.21
N GLN A 93 4.96 -4.86 6.65
CA GLN A 93 6.33 -5.36 6.69
C GLN A 93 6.98 -5.41 5.31
N THR A 94 6.22 -5.64 4.24
CA THR A 94 6.76 -5.72 2.88
C THR A 94 7.18 -4.36 2.36
N GLN A 95 6.39 -3.31 2.64
CA GLN A 95 6.74 -1.93 2.32
C GLN A 95 8.01 -1.50 3.09
N PHE A 96 8.10 -1.84 4.37
CA PHE A 96 9.29 -1.56 5.19
C PHE A 96 10.54 -2.27 4.65
N ALA A 97 10.43 -3.55 4.31
CA ALA A 97 11.54 -4.32 3.75
C ALA A 97 12.05 -3.71 2.44
N ARG A 98 11.14 -3.34 1.52
CA ARG A 98 11.49 -2.70 0.25
C ARG A 98 12.14 -1.33 0.46
N ALA A 99 11.59 -0.50 1.35
CA ALA A 99 12.16 0.80 1.67
C ALA A 99 13.55 0.69 2.28
N ASN A 100 13.75 -0.25 3.21
CA ASN A 100 15.06 -0.52 3.81
C ASN A 100 16.08 -0.98 2.75
N GLN A 101 15.69 -1.90 1.86
CA GLN A 101 16.56 -2.38 0.79
C GLN A 101 16.96 -1.24 -0.17
N ALA A 102 16.01 -0.39 -0.55
CA ALA A 102 16.27 0.76 -1.42
C ALA A 102 17.22 1.78 -0.76
N ILE A 103 17.04 2.04 0.54
CA ILE A 103 17.93 2.92 1.31
C ILE A 103 19.33 2.31 1.38
N GLN A 104 19.47 1.02 1.69
CA GLN A 104 20.77 0.35 1.77
C GLN A 104 21.53 0.41 0.43
N MET A 105 20.86 0.14 -0.69
CA MET A 105 21.46 0.25 -2.02
C MET A 105 21.88 1.69 -2.33
N ALA A 106 21.03 2.68 -2.01
CA ALA A 106 21.35 4.08 -2.23
C ALA A 106 22.54 4.55 -1.36
N CYS A 107 22.60 4.12 -0.10
CA CYS A 107 23.75 4.39 0.78
C CYS A 107 25.05 3.76 0.25
N GLN A 108 25.00 2.54 -0.32
CA GLN A 108 26.17 1.93 -0.97
C GLN A 108 26.67 2.74 -2.17
N ASN A 109 25.75 3.33 -2.95
CA ASN A 109 26.13 4.22 -4.05
C ASN A 109 26.76 5.53 -3.54
N LEU A 110 26.31 6.04 -2.40
CA LEU A 110 26.88 7.24 -1.76
C LEU A 110 28.28 7.01 -1.19
N THR A 111 28.60 5.78 -0.75
CA THR A 111 29.94 5.45 -0.22
C THR A 111 30.92 5.00 -1.30
N ASN A 112 30.47 4.79 -2.53
CA ASN A 112 31.34 4.39 -3.63
C ASN A 112 32.17 5.60 -4.14
N PRO A 113 33.51 5.56 -4.04
CA PRO A 113 34.37 6.66 -4.47
C PRO A 113 34.41 6.87 -5.99
N ALA A 114 33.86 5.93 -6.78
CA ALA A 114 33.73 6.05 -8.24
C ALA A 114 32.38 6.66 -8.68
N SER A 115 31.48 7.00 -7.76
CA SER A 115 30.18 7.57 -8.08
C SER A 115 30.29 8.99 -8.64
N SER A 116 29.57 9.27 -9.71
CA SER A 116 29.47 10.62 -10.26
C SER A 116 28.58 11.52 -9.40
N GLN A 117 28.75 12.84 -9.51
CA GLN A 117 27.92 13.82 -8.80
C GLN A 117 26.40 13.63 -9.06
N GLN A 118 26.04 13.29 -10.30
CA GLN A 118 24.65 13.00 -10.66
C GLN A 118 24.12 11.73 -9.98
N GLN A 119 24.96 10.71 -9.80
CA GLN A 119 24.62 9.48 -9.07
C GLN A 119 24.46 9.74 -7.56
N VAL A 120 25.31 10.59 -6.98
CA VAL A 120 25.21 11.01 -5.57
C VAL A 120 23.88 11.72 -5.30
N LEU A 121 23.52 12.71 -6.12
CA LEU A 121 22.25 13.44 -6.00
C LEU A 121 21.03 12.52 -6.21
N SER A 122 21.12 11.60 -7.18
CA SER A 122 20.07 10.60 -7.41
C SER A 122 19.89 9.67 -6.21
N ALA A 123 21.00 9.14 -5.65
CA ALA A 123 20.97 8.28 -4.48
C ALA A 123 20.41 9.02 -3.24
N ALA A 124 20.82 10.27 -3.02
CA ALA A 124 20.27 11.13 -1.97
C ALA A 124 18.75 11.29 -2.07
N THR A 125 18.25 11.48 -3.30
CA THR A 125 16.82 11.63 -3.60
C THR A 125 16.05 10.34 -3.28
N VAL A 126 16.62 9.18 -3.63
CA VAL A 126 16.04 7.86 -3.30
C VAL A 126 15.97 7.67 -1.78
N VAL A 127 17.06 7.98 -1.05
CA VAL A 127 17.07 7.90 0.42
C VAL A 127 15.98 8.81 1.00
N ALA A 128 15.95 10.09 0.63
CA ALA A 128 14.96 11.05 1.13
C ALA A 128 13.50 10.62 0.86
N LYS A 129 13.23 10.08 -0.34
CA LYS A 129 11.89 9.57 -0.70
C LYS A 129 11.47 8.40 0.19
N HIS A 130 12.33 7.39 0.32
CA HIS A 130 12.00 6.18 1.08
C HIS A 130 11.96 6.43 2.60
N THR A 131 12.84 7.28 3.14
CA THR A 131 12.81 7.65 4.56
C THR A 131 11.58 8.49 4.90
N SER A 132 11.16 9.41 4.03
CA SER A 132 9.89 10.13 4.19
C SER A 132 8.69 9.19 4.21
N SER A 133 8.66 8.19 3.31
CA SER A 133 7.63 7.14 3.33
C SER A 133 7.64 6.36 4.63
N LEU A 134 8.82 5.94 5.14
CA LEU A 134 8.95 5.23 6.42
C LEU A 134 8.47 6.08 7.60
N CYS A 135 8.81 7.38 7.64
CA CYS A 135 8.34 8.30 8.67
C CYS A 135 6.81 8.41 8.67
N ASN A 136 6.18 8.48 7.49
CA ASN A 136 4.72 8.51 7.39
C ASN A 136 4.10 7.19 7.88
N SER A 137 4.68 6.04 7.49
CA SER A 137 4.19 4.74 7.95
C SER A 137 4.37 4.54 9.45
N CYS A 138 5.48 4.99 10.05
CA CYS A 138 5.67 5.02 11.51
C CYS A 138 4.65 5.93 12.21
N ARG A 139 4.31 7.08 11.60
CA ARG A 139 3.27 7.97 12.15
C ARG A 139 1.91 7.27 12.14
N LEU A 140 1.52 6.64 11.04
CA LEU A 140 0.27 5.88 10.93
C LEU A 140 0.24 4.70 11.92
N ALA A 141 1.34 3.98 12.04
CA ALA A 141 1.54 2.91 13.01
C ALA A 141 1.33 3.38 14.46
N SER A 142 1.88 4.56 14.79
CA SER A 142 1.73 5.17 16.11
C SER A 142 0.29 5.57 16.44
N SER A 143 -0.52 5.91 15.43
CA SER A 143 -1.96 6.18 15.61
C SER A 143 -2.81 4.92 15.70
N LYS A 144 -2.38 3.82 15.07
CA LYS A 144 -3.09 2.54 15.06
C LYS A 144 -2.78 1.65 16.26
N THR A 145 -1.67 1.86 16.96
CA THR A 145 -1.28 1.07 18.14
C THR A 145 -1.90 1.58 19.44
N ALA A 146 -2.52 0.69 20.21
CA ALA A 146 -3.00 0.97 21.56
C ALA A 146 -1.90 0.86 22.64
N ASN A 147 -0.72 0.31 22.28
CA ASN A 147 0.38 0.13 23.21
C ASN A 147 1.18 1.44 23.38
N PRO A 148 1.23 2.04 24.58
CA PRO A 148 1.90 3.32 24.81
C PRO A 148 3.42 3.26 24.60
N VAL A 149 4.04 2.10 24.82
CA VAL A 149 5.47 1.88 24.58
C VAL A 149 5.72 1.82 23.08
N ALA A 150 4.98 0.99 22.34
CA ALA A 150 5.09 0.90 20.88
C ALA A 150 4.85 2.25 20.19
N LYS A 151 3.84 3.01 20.66
CA LYS A 151 3.56 4.37 20.18
C LYS A 151 4.77 5.30 20.32
N ARG A 152 5.42 5.31 21.50
CA ARG A 152 6.64 6.10 21.73
C ARG A 152 7.78 5.65 20.83
N HIS A 153 7.97 4.34 20.66
CA HIS A 153 8.99 3.80 19.76
C HIS A 153 8.76 4.23 18.31
N PHE A 154 7.55 4.11 17.76
CA PHE A 154 7.28 4.53 16.38
C PHE A 154 7.55 6.02 16.14
N VAL A 155 7.13 6.88 17.08
CA VAL A 155 7.38 8.32 16.99
C VAL A 155 8.87 8.62 17.09
N GLN A 156 9.59 7.95 17.99
CA GLN A 156 11.03 8.16 18.14
C GLN A 156 11.80 7.66 16.91
N SER A 157 11.50 6.47 16.40
CA SER A 157 12.12 5.94 15.19
C SER A 157 11.89 6.85 13.97
N ALA A 158 10.69 7.42 13.82
CA ALA A 158 10.42 8.40 12.76
C ALA A 158 11.28 9.67 12.90
N LYS A 159 11.48 10.17 14.13
CA LYS A 159 12.36 11.31 14.39
C LYS A 159 13.81 10.98 14.08
N ASP A 160 14.30 9.82 14.52
CA ASP A 160 15.69 9.41 14.32
C ASP A 160 16.00 9.24 12.82
N VAL A 161 15.07 8.65 12.06
CA VAL A 161 15.18 8.52 10.59
C VAL A 161 15.16 9.88 9.91
N ALA A 162 14.26 10.79 10.31
CA ALA A 162 14.20 12.14 9.74
C ALA A 162 15.46 12.96 10.04
N ASN A 163 15.97 12.91 11.28
CA ASN A 163 17.18 13.60 11.69
C ASN A 163 18.42 13.07 10.95
N SER A 164 18.53 11.75 10.81
CA SER A 164 19.62 11.11 10.06
C SER A 164 19.57 11.49 8.58
N THR A 165 18.37 11.49 7.98
CA THR A 165 18.18 11.91 6.58
C THR A 165 18.55 13.38 6.38
N ALA A 166 18.11 14.27 7.28
CA ALA A 166 18.43 15.70 7.19
C ALA A 166 19.94 15.96 7.31
N SER A 167 20.62 15.22 8.19
CA SER A 167 22.08 15.31 8.35
C SER A 167 22.80 14.82 7.09
N LEU A 168 22.31 13.73 6.47
CA LEU A 168 22.85 13.22 5.22
C LEU A 168 22.69 14.21 4.06
N VAL A 169 21.50 14.80 3.89
CA VAL A 169 21.25 15.77 2.81
C VAL A 169 22.14 17.00 2.96
N LYS A 170 22.27 17.54 4.19
CA LYS A 170 23.19 18.66 4.47
C LYS A 170 24.64 18.32 4.14
N ALA A 171 25.11 17.14 4.51
CA ALA A 171 26.48 16.72 4.20
C ALA A 171 26.71 16.61 2.68
N ILE A 172 25.69 16.25 1.90
CA ILE A 172 25.79 16.20 0.44
C ILE A 172 25.81 17.61 -0.17
N ASP A 173 25.04 18.54 0.40
CA ASP A 173 25.05 19.95 0.00
C ASP A 173 26.40 20.63 0.34
N GLU A 174 27.06 20.26 1.44
CA GLU A 174 28.36 20.80 1.87
C GLU A 174 29.57 20.21 1.10
N VAL A 175 29.39 19.06 0.42
CA VAL A 175 30.42 18.44 -0.42
C VAL A 175 30.42 18.99 -1.87
N ASN A 176 29.38 19.77 -2.23
CA ASN A 176 29.33 20.60 -3.44
C ASN A 176 30.00 21.96 -3.26
#